data_AF-A0A970DJK0-F1
#
_entry.id   AF-A0A970DJK0-F1
#
_cell.length_a   1.000
_cell.length_b   1.000
_cell.length_c   1.000
_cell.angle_alpha   90.00
_cell.angle_beta   90.00
_cell.angle_gamma   90.00
#
_symmetry.space_group_name_H-M   'P 1'
#
loop_
_entity.id
_entity.type
_entity.pdbx_description
1 polymer ?
#
loop_
_entity_poly.entity_id
_entity_poly.type
_entity_poly.pdbx_seq_one_letter_code
_entity_poly.pdbx_strand_id
1 'polypeptide(L)'
;IRSIDAKPRGKENYGEEVEFTLKGNEILGMQLYFNNRSITILRKLNAFEIVLSVLPLALAVIGGLIGGICAVAGMEVIISFCRKFENVFTKLLFSIAVYLIFTGLWYFFAILDNML
;
A
#
# COMPACT_ATOMS: atom_id res chain seq x y z
N ILE A 1 -1.26 -4.93 -12.17
CA ILE A 1 -2.19 -4.99 -11.02
C ILE A 1 -2.95 -6.32 -11.10
N ARG A 2 -2.55 -7.36 -10.35
CA ARG A 2 -3.17 -8.71 -10.42
C ARG A 2 -4.50 -8.72 -9.68
N SER A 3 -5.63 -8.77 -10.37
CA SER A 3 -6.93 -9.03 -9.76
C SER A 3 -7.04 -10.50 -9.40
N ILE A 4 -7.35 -10.80 -8.14
CA ILE A 4 -7.62 -12.17 -7.71
C ILE A 4 -9.14 -12.34 -7.74
N ASP A 5 -9.61 -13.27 -8.58
CA ASP A 5 -10.98 -13.77 -8.57
C ASP A 5 -10.89 -15.26 -8.22
N ALA A 6 -10.94 -15.54 -6.92
CA ALA A 6 -10.80 -16.89 -6.40
C ALA A 6 -12.12 -17.30 -5.74
N LYS A 7 -12.61 -18.48 -6.14
CA LYS A 7 -13.80 -19.14 -5.59
C LYS A 7 -13.44 -20.42 -4.81
N PRO A 8 -12.76 -20.32 -3.65
CA PRO A 8 -12.52 -21.49 -2.83
C PRO A 8 -13.84 -21.99 -2.24
N ARG A 9 -14.05 -23.31 -2.24
CA ARG A 9 -15.19 -23.96 -1.58
C ARG A 9 -14.74 -24.45 -0.21
N GLY A 10 -15.51 -24.15 0.82
CA GLY A 10 -15.30 -24.66 2.19
C GLY A 10 -16.52 -25.43 2.67
N LYS A 11 -16.30 -26.46 3.48
CA LYS A 11 -17.38 -27.19 4.17
C LYS A 11 -17.63 -26.55 5.53
N GLU A 12 -18.84 -26.06 5.78
CA GLU A 12 -19.29 -25.76 7.14
C GLU A 12 -19.73 -27.06 7.86
N ASN A 13 -19.83 -27.00 9.19
CA ASN A 13 -20.12 -28.11 10.12
C ASN A 13 -21.43 -28.90 9.88
N TYR A 14 -22.13 -28.69 8.77
CA TYR A 14 -23.38 -29.36 8.41
C TYR A 14 -23.50 -29.75 6.92
N GLY A 15 -22.38 -29.88 6.20
CA GLY A 15 -22.38 -30.48 4.86
C GLY A 15 -22.92 -29.59 3.72
N GLU A 16 -23.29 -28.34 4.00
CA GLU A 16 -23.58 -27.35 2.96
C GLU A 16 -22.27 -26.77 2.40
N GLU A 17 -22.13 -26.81 1.06
CA GLU A 17 -21.03 -26.14 0.36
C GLU A 17 -21.26 -24.63 0.42
N VAL A 18 -20.37 -23.90 1.10
CA VAL A 18 -20.45 -22.44 1.12
C VAL A 18 -19.47 -21.86 0.11
N GLU A 19 -20.00 -21.06 -0.83
CA GLU A 19 -19.22 -20.40 -1.86
C GLU A 19 -18.58 -19.13 -1.27
N PHE A 20 -17.25 -19.16 -1.13
CA PHE A 20 -16.48 -17.97 -0.79
C PHE A 20 -16.04 -17.31 -2.08
N THR A 21 -16.31 -16.02 -2.25
CA THR A 21 -15.79 -15.26 -3.39
C THR A 21 -14.85 -14.18 -2.87
N LEU A 22 -13.57 -14.29 -3.21
CA LEU A 22 -12.58 -13.23 -2.98
C LEU A 22 -12.55 -12.33 -4.21
N LYS A 23 -12.94 -11.08 -4.05
CA LYS A 23 -12.91 -10.06 -5.10
C LYS A 23 -12.12 -8.85 -4.65
N GLY A 24 -11.17 -8.44 -5.48
CA GLY A 24 -10.46 -7.19 -5.30
C GLY A 24 -8.99 -7.26 -5.70
N ASN A 25 -8.24 -6.28 -5.21
CA ASN A 25 -6.82 -6.16 -5.44
C ASN A 25 -6.11 -5.76 -4.16
N GLU A 26 -4.84 -6.15 -4.00
CA GLU A 26 -4.02 -5.67 -2.90
C GLU A 26 -4.05 -4.15 -2.79
N ILE A 27 -4.06 -3.38 -3.89
CA ILE A 27 -3.99 -1.91 -3.85
C ILE A 27 -5.37 -1.27 -3.69
N LEU A 28 -6.40 -1.80 -4.37
CA LEU A 28 -7.74 -1.19 -4.41
C LEU A 28 -8.69 -1.72 -3.33
N GLY A 29 -8.20 -2.59 -2.44
CA GLY A 29 -9.00 -3.23 -1.40
C GLY A 29 -9.47 -4.62 -1.81
N MET A 30 -9.70 -5.46 -0.80
CA MET A 30 -10.10 -6.85 -0.96
C MET A 30 -11.35 -7.11 -0.11
N GLN A 31 -12.38 -7.63 -0.75
CA GLN A 31 -13.63 -8.01 -0.10
C GLN A 31 -13.82 -9.52 -0.26
N LEU A 32 -14.19 -10.16 0.84
CA LEU A 32 -14.59 -11.55 0.88
C LEU A 32 -16.11 -11.61 1.01
N TYR A 33 -16.75 -12.24 0.03
CA TYR A 33 -18.19 -12.44 0.01
C TYR A 33 -18.50 -13.85 0.53
N PHE A 34 -19.39 -13.93 1.52
CA PHE A 34 -19.89 -15.16 2.12
C PHE A 34 -21.39 -15.03 2.35
N ASN A 35 -22.20 -15.87 1.71
CA ASN A 35 -23.63 -16.03 1.97
C ASN A 35 -24.40 -14.68 2.08
N ASN A 36 -24.29 -13.84 1.04
CA ASN A 36 -24.82 -12.46 0.95
C ASN A 36 -24.23 -11.41 1.93
N ARG A 37 -23.24 -11.76 2.75
CA ARG A 37 -22.48 -10.82 3.58
C ARG A 37 -21.12 -10.55 2.94
N SER A 38 -20.66 -9.30 3.03
CA SER A 38 -19.32 -8.91 2.61
C SER A 38 -18.49 -8.57 3.83
N ILE A 39 -17.32 -9.18 3.94
CA ILE A 39 -16.30 -8.89 4.95
C ILE A 39 -15.16 -8.18 4.23
N THR A 40 -14.83 -6.98 4.67
CA THR A 40 -13.69 -6.22 4.11
C THR A 40 -12.40 -6.75 4.73
N ILE A 41 -11.59 -7.47 3.94
CA ILE A 41 -10.27 -7.96 4.36
C ILE A 41 -9.24 -6.84 4.27
N LEU A 42 -9.25 -6.11 3.15
CA LEU A 42 -8.37 -4.96 2.93
C LEU A 42 -9.19 -3.71 2.65
N ARG A 43 -8.97 -2.66 3.45
CA ARG A 43 -9.57 -1.35 3.24
C ARG A 43 -9.15 -0.81 1.87
N LYS A 44 -10.14 -0.38 1.08
CA LYS A 44 -9.92 0.31 -0.19
C LYS A 44 -9.22 1.65 0.06
N LEU A 45 -8.10 1.86 -0.61
CA LEU A 45 -7.43 3.16 -0.59
C LEU A 45 -8.24 4.19 -1.37
N ASN A 46 -8.31 5.40 -0.82
CA ASN A 46 -8.92 6.53 -1.50
C ASN A 46 -7.98 7.08 -2.60
N ALA A 47 -8.52 7.75 -3.62
CA ALA A 47 -7.71 8.34 -4.70
C ALA A 47 -6.61 9.27 -4.16
N PHE A 48 -6.92 10.03 -3.10
CA PHE A 48 -5.95 10.88 -2.41
C PHE A 48 -4.78 10.09 -1.78
N GLU A 49 -5.07 8.93 -1.19
CA GLU A 49 -4.04 8.08 -0.57
C GLU A 49 -3.15 7.41 -1.61
N ILE A 50 -3.72 7.12 -2.79
CA ILE A 50 -2.96 6.65 -3.96
C ILE A 50 -2.01 7.76 -4.45
N VAL A 51 -2.48 9.00 -4.53
CA VAL A 51 -1.61 10.12 -4.95
C VAL A 51 -0.46 10.31 -3.97
N LEU A 52 -0.74 10.26 -2.66
CA LEU A 52 0.29 10.36 -1.62
C LEU A 52 1.32 9.23 -1.69
N SER A 53 0.90 8.01 -2.02
CA SER A 53 1.83 6.87 -2.10
C SER A 53 2.71 6.89 -3.34
N VAL A 54 2.33 7.61 -4.40
CA VAL A 54 3.13 7.74 -5.63
C VAL A 54 4.13 8.90 -5.53
N LEU A 55 3.97 9.80 -4.56
CA LEU A 55 4.91 10.93 -4.34
C LEU A 55 6.38 10.50 -4.21
N PRO A 56 6.74 9.45 -3.44
CA PRO A 56 8.12 8.98 -3.32
C PRO A 56 8.74 8.55 -4.65
N LEU A 57 7.92 8.14 -5.63
CA LEU A 57 8.38 7.74 -6.96
C LEU A 57 9.02 8.89 -7.73
N ALA A 58 8.69 10.15 -7.40
CA ALA A 58 9.40 11.31 -7.94
C ALA A 58 10.87 11.38 -7.47
N LEU A 59 11.17 10.92 -6.24
CA LEU A 59 12.55 10.84 -5.74
C LEU A 59 13.37 9.78 -6.50
N ALA A 60 12.73 8.71 -6.99
CA ALA A 60 13.38 7.69 -7.80
C ALA A 60 14.00 8.27 -9.08
N VAL A 61 13.31 9.22 -9.71
CA VAL A 61 13.75 9.85 -10.96
C VAL A 61 15.02 10.67 -10.75
N ILE A 62 15.14 11.33 -9.61
CA ILE A 62 16.28 12.21 -9.30
C ILE A 62 17.46 11.40 -8.75
N GLY A 63 17.19 10.36 -7.96
CA GLY A 63 18.20 9.63 -7.21
C GLY A 63 18.77 8.36 -7.85
N GLY A 64 18.40 8.05 -9.09
CA GLY A 64 18.87 6.84 -9.77
C GLY A 64 18.49 5.56 -9.01
N LEU A 65 19.42 4.60 -8.93
CA LEU A 65 19.17 3.30 -8.28
C LEU A 65 18.84 3.45 -6.78
N ILE A 66 19.62 4.26 -6.04
CA ILE A 66 19.44 4.47 -4.59
C ILE A 66 18.13 5.20 -4.33
N GLY A 67 17.83 6.24 -5.13
CA GLY A 67 16.55 6.93 -5.09
C GLY A 67 15.37 5.99 -5.37
N GLY A 68 15.52 5.09 -6.33
CA GLY A 68 14.51 4.07 -6.66
C GLY A 68 14.20 3.13 -5.50
N ILE A 69 15.23 2.63 -4.81
CA ILE A 69 15.05 1.76 -3.65
C ILE A 69 14.34 2.51 -2.51
N CYS A 70 14.78 3.74 -2.22
CA CYS A 70 14.16 4.60 -1.22
C CYS A 70 12.69 4.91 -1.55
N ALA A 71 12.38 5.14 -2.83
CA ALA A 71 11.03 5.42 -3.30
C ALA A 71 10.07 4.25 -3.10
N VAL A 72 10.48 3.04 -3.49
CA VAL A 72 9.67 1.83 -3.33
C VAL A 72 9.43 1.54 -1.85
N ALA A 73 10.47 1.64 -1.02
CA ALA A 73 10.34 1.47 0.42
C ALA A 73 9.39 2.51 1.05
N GLY A 74 9.52 3.78 0.65
CA GLY A 74 8.63 4.86 1.12
C GLY A 74 7.17 4.65 0.69
N MET A 75 6.94 4.20 -0.54
CA MET A 75 5.61 3.89 -1.06
C MET A 75 4.90 2.81 -0.25
N GLU A 76 5.57 1.68 0.02
CA GLU A 76 5.02 0.58 0.83
C GLU A 76 4.67 1.02 2.25
N VAL A 77 5.56 1.80 2.89
CA VAL A 77 5.33 2.34 4.24
C VAL A 77 4.10 3.26 4.26
N ILE A 78 3.97 4.17 3.28
CA ILE A 78 2.83 5.09 3.19
C ILE A 78 1.53 4.34 2.94
N ILE A 79 1.52 3.34 2.05
CA ILE A 79 0.32 2.52 1.75
C ILE A 79 -0.15 1.78 3.00
N SER A 80 0.78 1.10 3.69
CA SER A 80 0.47 0.34 4.90
C SER A 80 -0.06 1.26 6.02
N PHE A 81 0.57 2.42 6.22
CA PHE A 81 0.10 3.40 7.19
C PHE A 81 -1.25 4.00 6.83
N CYS A 82 -1.46 4.37 5.55
CA CYS A 82 -2.74 4.88 5.09
C CYS A 82 -3.86 3.89 5.36
N ARG A 83 -3.64 2.58 5.19
CA ARG A 83 -4.66 1.56 5.51
C ARG A 83 -5.03 1.52 6.99
N LYS A 84 -4.06 1.73 7.88
CA LYS A 84 -4.23 1.59 9.33
C LYS A 84 -5.00 2.74 9.97
N PHE A 85 -4.87 3.96 9.46
CA PHE A 85 -5.50 5.14 10.04
C PHE A 85 -6.70 5.61 9.20
N GLU A 86 -7.72 6.18 9.84
CA GLU A 86 -8.85 6.78 9.13
C GLU A 86 -8.64 8.27 8.88
N ASN A 87 -8.05 8.97 9.85
CA ASN A 87 -7.84 10.42 9.83
C ASN A 87 -6.95 10.90 8.67
N VAL A 88 -7.50 11.78 7.83
CA VAL A 88 -6.82 12.34 6.65
C VAL A 88 -5.64 13.23 7.04
N PHE A 89 -5.79 14.08 8.07
CA PHE A 89 -4.71 14.95 8.56
C PHE A 89 -3.50 14.16 9.05
N THR A 90 -3.72 13.06 9.78
CA THR A 90 -2.65 12.18 10.26
C THR A 90 -1.90 11.52 9.10
N LYS A 91 -2.62 11.10 8.04
CA LYS A 91 -2.01 10.53 6.84
C LYS A 91 -1.13 11.53 6.11
N LEU A 92 -1.61 12.78 5.98
CA LEU A 92 -0.86 13.86 5.34
C LEU A 92 0.44 14.14 6.11
N LEU A 93 0.34 14.39 7.42
CA LEU A 93 1.51 14.67 8.27
C LEU A 93 2.52 13.53 8.25
N PHE A 94 2.03 12.28 8.35
CA PHE A 94 2.90 11.12 8.29
C PHE A 94 3.58 10.97 6.92
N SER A 95 2.85 11.16 5.83
CA SER A 95 3.42 11.07 4.48
C SER A 95 4.49 12.14 4.25
N ILE A 96 4.27 13.37 4.73
CA ILE A 96 5.28 14.44 4.70
C ILE A 96 6.50 14.07 5.54
N ALA A 97 6.31 13.55 6.75
CA ALA A 97 7.41 13.14 7.62
C ALA A 97 8.26 12.02 6.99
N VAL A 98 7.60 10.99 6.44
CA VAL A 98 8.27 9.90 5.72
C VAL A 98 9.04 10.45 4.52
N TYR A 99 8.43 11.33 3.74
CA TYR A 99 9.09 11.97 2.60
C TYR A 99 10.37 12.74 3.01
N LEU A 100 10.30 13.53 4.08
CA LEU A 100 11.46 14.28 4.60
C LEU A 100 12.58 13.35 5.04
N ILE A 101 12.26 12.24 5.74
CA ILE A 101 13.25 11.25 6.19
C ILE A 101 13.93 10.58 5.00
N PHE A 102 13.16 10.11 4.01
CA PHE A 102 13.73 9.43 2.84
C PHE A 102 14.53 10.39 1.95
N THR A 103 14.06 11.63 1.77
CA THR A 103 14.81 12.66 1.03
C THR A 103 16.11 13.01 1.75
N GLY A 104 16.07 13.16 3.08
CA GLY A 104 17.26 13.42 3.89
C GLY A 104 18.28 12.28 3.85
N LEU A 105 17.81 11.02 3.96
CA LEU A 105 18.66 9.84 3.79
C LEU A 105 19.30 9.79 2.40
N TRP A 106 18.51 10.03 1.35
CA TRP A 106 19.03 10.07 -0.01
C TRP A 106 20.12 11.14 -0.17
N TYR A 107 19.87 12.36 0.31
CA TYR A 107 20.85 13.44 0.25
C TYR A 107 22.14 13.12 1.01
N PHE A 108 22.02 12.47 2.18
CA PHE A 108 23.16 11.99 2.95
C PHE A 108 24.00 10.97 2.17
N PHE A 109 23.37 9.97 1.55
CA PHE A 109 24.07 9.00 0.70
C PHE A 109 24.70 9.65 -0.53
N ALA A 110 24.01 10.61 -1.16
CA ALA A 110 24.54 11.33 -2.32
C ALA A 110 25.78 12.19 -1.96
N ILE A 111 25.82 12.79 -0.78
CA ILE A 111 27.01 13.49 -0.28
C ILE A 111 28.13 12.50 0.00
N LEU A 112 27.83 11.39 0.69
CA LEU A 112 28.82 10.37 1.03
C LEU A 112 29.49 9.80 -0.23
N ASP A 113 28.72 9.51 -1.27
CA ASP A 113 29.20 9.01 -2.56
C ASP A 113 30.10 10.04 -3.28
N ASN A 114 29.81 11.33 -3.17
CA ASN A 114 30.67 12.39 -3.72
C ASN A 114 31.97 12.61 -2.93
N MET A 115 32.03 12.18 -1.67
CA MET A 115 33.21 12.33 -0.81
C MET A 115 34.18 11.15 -0.88
N LEU A 116 33.76 10.01 -1.44
CA LEU A 116 34.47 8.73 -1.44
C LEU A 116 35.11 8.46 -2.81
#